data_AF-A0AAW9A8Z1-F1
#
_entry.id   AF-A0AAW9A8Z1-F1
#
_cell.length_a   1.000
_cell.length_b   1.000
_cell.length_c   1.000
_cell.angle_alpha   90.00
_cell.angle_beta   90.00
_cell.angle_gamma   90.00
#
_symmetry.space_group_name_H-M   'P 1'
#
loop_
_entity.id
_entity.type
_entity.pdbx_description
1 polymer ?
#
loop_
_entity_poly.entity_id
_entity_poly.type
_entity_poly.pdbx_seq_one_letter_code
_entity_poly.pdbx_strand_id
1 'polypeptide(L)'
;MNQSSMQTSTSTEVLNEILKAIDGEYTAIACYELLANQAPNDEMKKRILEIRNDEIRHYTTFWYLYISLTGKQPSPKMTRQCPSDFKSGVLAAFKDEQETVDFYHEVARSTDNPIVRDAFTHASADQQNHAVWFLYFLNNL
;
A
#
# COMPACT_ATOMS: atom_id res chain seq x y z
N MET A 1 32.19 16.91 25.28
CA MET A 1 31.53 15.63 24.96
C MET A 1 30.74 15.87 23.69
N ASN A 2 31.20 15.32 22.58
CA ASN A 2 30.66 15.59 21.25
C ASN A 2 29.48 14.63 21.02
N GLN A 3 28.25 15.13 20.99
CA GLN A 3 27.10 14.32 20.58
C GLN A 3 27.17 14.17 19.05
N SER A 4 27.63 13.00 18.62
CA SER A 4 27.56 12.59 17.22
C SER A 4 26.10 12.24 16.93
N SER A 5 25.39 13.13 16.23
CA SER A 5 24.11 12.81 15.62
C SER A 5 24.36 11.77 14.54
N MET A 6 24.04 10.50 14.82
CA MET A 6 23.99 9.45 13.81
C MET A 6 22.86 9.78 12.84
N GLN A 7 23.19 10.56 11.81
CA GLN A 7 22.34 10.75 10.66
C GLN A 7 22.43 9.45 9.86
N THR A 8 21.51 8.52 10.10
CA THR A 8 21.38 7.29 9.30
C THR A 8 21.12 7.72 7.86
N SER A 9 22.14 7.59 7.00
CA SER A 9 21.97 7.81 5.56
C SER A 9 20.95 6.79 5.06
N THR A 10 19.76 7.24 4.68
CA THR A 10 18.79 6.35 4.05
C THR A 10 19.37 5.91 2.71
N SER A 11 19.44 4.61 2.47
CA SER A 11 19.98 4.07 1.23
C SER A 11 19.09 4.49 0.05
N THR A 12 19.70 4.64 -1.13
CA THR A 12 18.96 4.89 -2.38
C THR A 12 17.91 3.80 -2.65
N GLU A 13 18.17 2.58 -2.18
CA GLU A 13 17.26 1.44 -2.26
C GLU A 13 15.96 1.68 -1.50
N VAL A 14 16.03 2.04 -0.21
CA VAL A 14 14.84 2.34 0.62
C VAL A 14 14.01 3.47 0.01
N LEU A 15 14.65 4.48 -0.58
CA LEU A 15 13.92 5.56 -1.27
C LEU A 15 13.15 5.07 -2.50
N ASN A 16 13.72 4.15 -3.27
CA ASN A 16 13.05 3.54 -4.41
C ASN A 16 11.89 2.65 -3.97
N GLU A 17 12.04 1.93 -2.85
CA GLU A 17 10.97 1.11 -2.27
C GLU A 17 9.81 1.96 -1.78
N ILE A 18 10.08 3.10 -1.13
CA ILE A 18 9.04 4.05 -0.73
C ILE A 18 8.31 4.61 -1.96
N LEU A 19 9.02 4.95 -3.04
CA LEU A 19 8.38 5.37 -4.30
C LEU A 19 7.51 4.27 -4.91
N LYS A 20 8.01 3.03 -4.90
CA LYS A 20 7.24 1.88 -5.37
C LYS A 20 5.97 1.67 -4.55
N ALA A 21 6.04 1.82 -3.22
CA ALA A 21 4.87 1.77 -2.34
C ALA A 21 3.88 2.90 -2.69
N ILE A 22 4.35 4.14 -2.86
CA ILE A 22 3.50 5.28 -3.27
C ILE A 22 2.75 4.98 -4.58
N ASP A 23 3.44 4.47 -5.60
CA ASP A 23 2.83 4.14 -6.90
C ASP A 23 1.82 2.98 -6.78
N GLY A 24 2.14 1.97 -5.96
CA GLY A 24 1.28 0.84 -5.64
C GLY A 24 -0.02 1.30 -4.96
N GLU A 25 0.09 2.04 -3.87
CA GLU A 25 -1.06 2.55 -3.11
C GLU A 25 -1.90 3.50 -3.96
N TYR A 26 -1.28 4.38 -4.75
CA TYR A 26 -2.00 5.24 -5.68
C TYR A 26 -2.86 4.44 -6.67
N THR A 27 -2.32 3.32 -7.17
CA THR A 27 -3.03 2.43 -8.07
C THR A 27 -4.17 1.69 -7.35
N ALA A 28 -3.93 1.19 -6.14
CA ALA A 28 -4.94 0.52 -5.32
C ALA A 28 -6.14 1.44 -5.02
N ILE A 29 -5.88 2.69 -4.60
CA ILE A 29 -6.92 3.70 -4.34
C ILE A 29 -7.82 3.92 -5.56
N ALA A 30 -7.23 4.01 -6.76
CA ALA A 30 -7.97 4.19 -8.00
C ALA A 30 -8.78 2.94 -8.37
N CYS A 31 -8.18 1.76 -8.27
CA CYS A 31 -8.86 0.52 -8.63
C CYS A 31 -9.96 0.14 -7.65
N TYR A 32 -9.79 0.40 -6.34
CA TYR A 32 -10.80 0.06 -5.33
C TYR A 32 -12.00 1.00 -5.36
N GLU A 33 -11.83 2.24 -5.86
CA GLU A 33 -12.97 3.11 -6.19
C GLU A 33 -13.83 2.48 -7.30
N LEU A 34 -13.20 2.02 -8.38
CA LEU A 34 -13.91 1.37 -9.49
C LEU A 34 -14.57 0.07 -9.01
N LEU A 35 -13.87 -0.72 -8.21
CA LEU A 35 -14.37 -1.98 -7.69
C LEU A 35 -15.58 -1.80 -6.76
N ALA A 36 -15.52 -0.81 -5.86
CA ALA A 36 -16.64 -0.47 -4.97
C ALA A 36 -17.90 -0.07 -5.75
N ASN A 37 -17.74 0.62 -6.88
CA ASN A 37 -18.84 1.03 -7.75
C ASN A 37 -19.46 -0.14 -8.54
N GLN A 38 -18.74 -1.25 -8.66
CA GLN A 38 -19.20 -2.48 -9.30
C GLN A 38 -19.69 -3.55 -8.31
N ALA A 39 -19.62 -3.28 -7.01
CA ALA A 39 -19.94 -4.25 -5.98
C ALA A 39 -21.41 -4.74 -6.07
N PRO A 40 -21.66 -6.05 -5.97
CA PRO A 40 -23.00 -6.62 -6.19
C PRO A 40 -23.96 -6.39 -5.01
N ASN A 41 -23.45 -5.98 -3.86
CA ASN A 41 -24.24 -5.66 -2.68
C ASN A 41 -23.56 -4.58 -1.81
N ASP A 42 -24.34 -3.99 -0.91
CA ASP A 42 -23.90 -2.88 -0.05
C ASP A 42 -22.83 -3.29 0.97
N GLU A 43 -22.82 -4.54 1.42
CA GLU A 43 -21.83 -5.03 2.39
C GLU A 43 -20.43 -5.08 1.75
N MET A 44 -20.31 -5.68 0.57
CA MET A 44 -19.07 -5.71 -0.20
C MET A 44 -18.64 -4.30 -0.56
N LYS A 45 -19.56 -3.45 -1.02
CA LYS A 45 -19.27 -2.05 -1.34
C LYS A 45 -18.69 -1.31 -0.13
N LYS A 46 -19.35 -1.42 1.02
CA LYS A 46 -18.91 -0.77 2.26
C LYS A 46 -17.51 -1.24 2.65
N ARG A 47 -17.26 -2.56 2.62
CA ARG A 47 -15.95 -3.11 2.98
C ARG A 47 -14.85 -2.69 2.00
N ILE A 48 -15.11 -2.65 0.69
CA ILE A 48 -14.13 -2.18 -0.30
C ILE A 48 -13.82 -0.69 -0.07
N LEU A 49 -14.82 0.12 0.29
CA LEU A 49 -14.59 1.54 0.63
C LEU A 49 -13.81 1.71 1.94
N GLU A 50 -13.98 0.82 2.92
CA GLU A 50 -13.14 0.78 4.14
C GLU A 50 -11.68 0.49 3.77
N ILE A 51 -11.43 -0.59 3.01
CA ILE A 51 -10.09 -0.97 2.51
C ILE A 51 -9.46 0.20 1.74
N ARG A 52 -10.20 0.82 0.82
CA ARG A 52 -9.74 1.99 0.06
C ARG A 52 -9.29 3.14 0.97
N ASN A 53 -9.98 3.38 2.08
CA ASN A 53 -9.59 4.45 3.01
C ASN A 53 -8.29 4.11 3.75
N ASP A 54 -8.03 2.83 4.01
CA ASP A 54 -6.76 2.37 4.56
C ASP A 54 -5.63 2.56 3.53
N GLU A 55 -5.85 2.27 2.23
CA GLU A 55 -4.86 2.57 1.17
C GLU A 55 -4.54 4.08 1.07
N ILE A 56 -5.55 4.96 1.22
CA ILE A 56 -5.34 6.41 1.27
C ILE A 56 -4.44 6.79 2.44
N ARG A 57 -4.58 6.13 3.59
CA ARG A 57 -3.72 6.38 4.75
C ARG A 57 -2.30 5.88 4.53
N HIS A 58 -2.13 4.69 3.94
CA HIS A 58 -0.81 4.14 3.63
C HIS A 58 -0.09 5.02 2.59
N TYR A 59 -0.76 5.37 1.49
CA TYR A 59 -0.27 6.33 0.49
C TYR A 59 0.20 7.63 1.15
N THR A 60 -0.65 8.22 1.99
CA THR A 60 -0.35 9.48 2.69
C THR A 60 0.88 9.34 3.60
N THR A 61 0.99 8.20 4.29
CA THR A 61 2.13 7.88 5.15
C THR A 61 3.42 7.81 4.35
N PHE A 62 3.44 7.03 3.26
CA PHE A 62 4.62 6.90 2.41
C PHE A 62 4.98 8.20 1.69
N TRP A 63 3.98 8.99 1.27
CA TRP A 63 4.18 10.32 0.68
C TRP A 63 4.94 11.25 1.63
N TYR A 64 4.47 11.39 2.87
CA TYR A 64 5.13 12.24 3.86
C TYR A 64 6.49 11.69 4.29
N LEU A 65 6.62 10.36 4.38
CA LEU A 65 7.91 9.71 4.63
C LEU A 65 8.92 10.07 3.55
N TYR A 66 8.56 9.96 2.27
CA TYR A 66 9.43 10.33 1.15
C TYR A 66 9.86 11.80 1.20
N ILE A 67 8.91 12.72 1.45
CA ILE A 67 9.23 14.15 1.61
C ILE A 67 10.18 14.37 2.79
N SER A 68 9.95 13.71 3.92
CA SER A 68 10.81 13.88 5.11
C SER A 68 12.25 13.46 4.88
N LEU A 69 12.46 12.45 4.02
CA LEU A 69 13.78 11.90 3.72
C LEU A 69 14.51 12.64 2.60
N THR A 70 13.77 13.25 1.67
CA THR A 70 14.34 13.80 0.42
C THR A 70 14.18 15.31 0.26
N GLY A 71 13.24 15.92 0.99
CA GLY A 71 12.78 17.30 0.79
C GLY A 71 12.02 17.53 -0.52
N LYS A 72 11.67 16.47 -1.26
CA LYS A 72 11.03 16.55 -2.59
C LYS A 72 9.67 15.87 -2.57
N GLN A 73 8.72 16.44 -3.32
CA GLN A 73 7.43 15.79 -3.55
C GLN A 73 7.60 14.62 -4.54
N PRO A 74 7.01 13.45 -4.26
CA PRO A 74 6.98 12.34 -5.20
C PRO A 74 5.98 12.63 -6.34
N SER A 75 6.13 11.91 -7.45
CA SER A 75 5.26 12.03 -8.63
C SER A 75 4.63 10.66 -8.90
N PRO A 76 3.47 10.37 -8.28
CA PRO A 76 2.87 9.04 -8.28
C PRO A 76 2.36 8.65 -9.66
N LYS A 77 2.43 7.36 -9.98
CA LYS A 77 2.01 6.82 -11.28
C LYS A 77 1.16 5.58 -11.12
N MET A 78 0.21 5.41 -12.03
CA MET A 78 -0.49 4.14 -12.19
C MET A 78 0.50 3.07 -12.64
N THR A 79 0.61 1.98 -11.88
CA THR A 79 1.50 0.84 -12.19
C THR A 79 0.83 -0.16 -13.12
N ARG A 80 -0.50 -0.19 -13.14
CA ARG A 80 -1.31 -1.08 -13.97
C ARG A 80 -2.68 -0.48 -14.26
N GLN A 81 -3.40 -1.08 -15.21
CA GLN A 81 -4.82 -0.80 -15.43
C GLN A 81 -5.68 -1.59 -14.45
N CYS A 82 -6.84 -1.04 -14.09
CA CYS A 82 -7.82 -1.72 -13.25
C CYS A 82 -8.68 -2.67 -14.10
N PRO A 83 -8.94 -3.91 -13.65
CA PRO A 83 -9.87 -4.79 -14.34
C PRO A 83 -11.26 -4.17 -14.50
N SER A 84 -11.96 -4.53 -15.58
CA SER A 84 -13.25 -3.92 -15.94
C SER A 84 -14.46 -4.61 -15.31
N ASP A 85 -14.35 -5.87 -14.90
CA ASP A 85 -15.41 -6.62 -14.22
C ASP A 85 -15.08 -6.91 -12.76
N PHE A 86 -16.12 -7.01 -11.94
CA PHE A 86 -16.00 -7.13 -10.48
C PHE A 86 -15.20 -8.36 -10.06
N LYS A 87 -15.44 -9.52 -10.68
CA LYS A 87 -14.76 -10.77 -10.31
C LYS A 87 -13.27 -10.72 -10.59
N SER A 88 -12.89 -10.26 -11.78
CA SER A 88 -11.48 -10.05 -12.12
C SER A 88 -10.84 -8.96 -11.26
N GLY A 89 -11.59 -7.92 -10.90
CA GLY A 89 -11.15 -6.87 -9.98
C GLY A 89 -10.85 -7.37 -8.57
N VAL A 90 -11.74 -8.18 -7.99
CA VAL A 90 -11.51 -8.84 -6.68
C VAL A 90 -10.32 -9.79 -6.75
N LEU A 91 -10.18 -10.58 -7.83
CA LEU A 91 -9.04 -11.50 -7.98
C LEU A 91 -7.71 -10.75 -8.10
N ALA A 92 -7.69 -9.64 -8.84
CA ALA A 92 -6.52 -8.79 -8.94
C ALA A 92 -6.16 -8.21 -7.58
N ALA A 93 -7.13 -7.58 -6.90
CA ALA A 93 -6.95 -7.02 -5.56
C ALA A 93 -6.39 -8.06 -4.58
N PHE A 94 -6.97 -9.27 -4.52
CA PHE A 94 -6.45 -10.36 -3.68
C PHE A 94 -4.96 -10.66 -3.94
N LYS A 95 -4.54 -10.73 -5.20
CA LYS A 95 -3.14 -11.00 -5.55
C LYS A 95 -2.25 -9.81 -5.23
N ASP A 96 -2.68 -8.60 -5.57
CA ASP A 96 -1.95 -7.37 -5.29
C ASP A 96 -1.69 -7.23 -3.79
N GLU A 97 -2.70 -7.48 -2.94
CA GLU A 97 -2.53 -7.43 -1.48
C GLU A 97 -1.53 -8.47 -0.97
N GLN A 98 -1.61 -9.71 -1.46
CA GLN A 98 -0.68 -10.78 -1.07
C GLN A 98 0.77 -10.45 -1.48
N GLU A 99 0.98 -9.96 -2.69
CA GLU A 99 2.31 -9.53 -3.17
C GLU A 99 2.82 -8.29 -2.41
N THR A 100 1.91 -7.39 -2.02
CA THR A 100 2.24 -6.19 -1.24
C THR A 100 2.63 -6.52 0.20
N VAL A 101 2.01 -7.52 0.82
CA VAL A 101 2.42 -8.04 2.13
C VAL A 101 3.88 -8.49 2.11
N ASP A 102 4.25 -9.33 1.13
CA ASP A 102 5.61 -9.85 0.98
C ASP A 102 6.60 -8.70 0.78
N PHE A 103 6.29 -7.77 -0.12
CA PHE A 103 7.09 -6.59 -0.37
C PHE A 103 7.29 -5.74 0.89
N TYR A 104 6.22 -5.38 1.59
CA TYR A 104 6.31 -4.52 2.78
C TYR A 104 7.05 -5.19 3.93
N HIS A 105 6.90 -6.50 4.10
CA HIS A 105 7.70 -7.25 5.06
C HIS A 105 9.19 -7.26 4.73
N GLU A 106 9.56 -7.37 3.46
CA GLU A 106 10.96 -7.33 3.03
C GLU A 106 11.61 -5.97 3.34
N VAL A 107 10.94 -4.87 2.96
CA VAL A 107 11.41 -3.49 3.25
C VAL A 107 11.56 -3.26 4.74
N ALA A 108 10.58 -3.68 5.54
CA ALA A 108 10.61 -3.51 6.99
C ALA A 108 11.80 -4.25 7.64
N ARG A 109 12.24 -5.37 7.07
CA ARG A 109 13.38 -6.17 7.57
C ARG A 109 14.72 -5.68 7.06
N SER A 110 14.77 -5.03 5.89
CA SER A 110 16.02 -4.59 5.26
C SER A 110 16.52 -3.23 5.76
N THR A 111 15.65 -2.42 6.38
CA THR A 111 15.97 -1.05 6.80
C THR A 111 16.38 -0.92 8.27
N ASP A 112 17.41 -0.11 8.53
CA ASP A 112 17.79 0.31 9.89
C ASP A 112 17.01 1.55 10.37
N ASN A 113 16.25 2.21 9.49
CA ASN A 113 15.47 3.38 9.86
C ASN A 113 14.16 2.95 10.55
N PRO A 114 13.99 3.22 11.87
CA PRO A 114 12.83 2.75 12.61
C PRO A 114 11.51 3.31 12.09
N ILE A 115 11.51 4.56 11.58
CA ILE A 115 10.29 5.18 11.04
C ILE A 115 9.85 4.48 9.75
N VAL A 116 10.80 4.12 8.89
CA VAL A 116 10.52 3.35 7.66
C VAL A 116 10.01 1.97 8.04
N ARG A 117 10.71 1.26 8.94
CA ARG A 117 10.31 -0.06 9.40
C ARG A 117 8.89 -0.08 9.95
N ASP A 118 8.55 0.87 10.81
CA ASP A 118 7.23 0.92 11.46
C ASP A 118 6.12 1.22 10.44
N ALA A 119 6.36 2.12 9.48
CA ALA A 119 5.41 2.42 8.41
C ALA A 119 5.09 1.18 7.57
N PHE A 120 6.12 0.47 7.10
CA PHE A 120 5.94 -0.74 6.30
C PHE A 120 5.38 -1.92 7.12
N THR A 121 5.74 -2.05 8.40
CA THR A 121 5.19 -3.10 9.28
C THR A 121 3.70 -2.94 9.49
N HIS A 122 3.23 -1.71 9.77
CA HIS A 122 1.79 -1.46 9.95
C HIS A 122 1.01 -1.66 8.64
N ALA A 123 1.50 -1.10 7.52
CA ALA A 123 0.84 -1.27 6.23
C ALA A 123 0.74 -2.76 5.82
N SER A 124 1.80 -3.54 6.05
CA SER A 124 1.79 -4.98 5.76
C SER A 124 0.71 -5.76 6.54
N ALA A 125 0.48 -5.40 7.81
CA ALA A 125 -0.57 -6.03 8.62
C ALA A 125 -1.98 -5.72 8.08
N ASP A 126 -2.21 -4.50 7.63
CA ASP A 126 -3.47 -4.08 7.01
C ASP A 126 -3.66 -4.80 5.66
N GLN A 127 -2.64 -4.87 4.80
CA GLN A 127 -2.70 -5.59 3.51
C GLN A 127 -3.00 -7.07 3.68
N GLN A 128 -2.48 -7.70 4.73
CA GLN A 128 -2.83 -9.09 5.05
C GLN A 128 -4.32 -9.23 5.40
N ASN A 129 -4.91 -8.25 6.10
CA ASN A 129 -6.36 -8.22 6.37
C ASN A 129 -7.17 -8.02 5.08
N HIS A 130 -6.73 -7.11 4.21
CA HIS A 130 -7.39 -6.82 2.93
C HIS A 130 -7.41 -8.05 2.03
N ALA A 131 -6.28 -8.77 1.91
CA ALA A 131 -6.19 -10.03 1.18
C ALA A 131 -7.23 -11.06 1.66
N VAL A 132 -7.43 -11.18 2.98
CA VAL A 132 -8.43 -12.09 3.55
C VAL A 132 -9.86 -11.68 3.17
N TRP A 133 -10.18 -10.37 3.14
CA TRP A 133 -11.47 -9.89 2.67
C TRP A 133 -11.69 -10.16 1.18
N PHE A 134 -10.71 -9.89 0.33
CA PHE A 134 -10.83 -10.20 -1.10
C PHE A 134 -10.95 -11.71 -1.35
N LEU A 135 -10.25 -12.54 -0.57
CA LEU A 135 -10.45 -13.99 -0.59
C LEU A 135 -11.87 -14.39 -0.18
N TYR A 136 -12.42 -13.78 0.87
CA TYR A 136 -13.81 -13.99 1.26
C TYR A 136 -14.77 -13.63 0.12
N PHE A 137 -14.57 -12.48 -0.55
CA PHE A 137 -15.40 -12.11 -1.70
C PHE A 137 -15.33 -13.13 -2.81
N LEU A 138 -14.13 -13.62 -3.21
CA LEU A 138 -13.99 -14.64 -4.26
C LEU A 138 -14.81 -15.92 -4.03
N ASN A 139 -15.07 -16.27 -2.76
CA ASN A 139 -15.85 -17.44 -2.38
C ASN A 139 -17.37 -17.15 -2.22
N ASN A 140 -17.77 -15.88 -2.38
CA ASN A 140 -19.15 -15.41 -2.18
C ASN A 140 -19.62 -14.49 -3.34
N LEU A 141 -18.99 -14.63 -4.52
CA LEU A 141 -19.41 -13.98 -5.78
C LEU A 141 -20.56 -14.72 -6.45
#